data_AF-A0A0N9HZ14-F1
#
_entry.id   AF-A0A0N9HZ14-F1
#
_cell.length_a   1.000
_cell.length_b   1.000
_cell.length_c   1.000
_cell.angle_alpha   90.00
_cell.angle_beta   90.00
_cell.angle_gamma   90.00
#
_symmetry.space_group_name_H-M   'P 1'
#
loop_
_entity.id
_entity.type
_entity.pdbx_description
1 polymer ?
#
loop_
_entity_poly.entity_id
_entity_poly.type
_entity_poly.pdbx_seq_one_letter_code
_entity_poly.pdbx_strand_id
1 'polypeptide(L)'
;MRSMLLLGAVCVVLLAVPAAHAATVAKIDTTGDPARLRYGPGTQYGVTGSAANGQSVTIVCTTRSEPASGKRGASLVWNKLTNGSWVAGAYVDTGTTEPECGPTGARPGADDYPYRGNTGVVDRWLMFSGQCTSWVAWRMEQLNGYFHNYGWRNGIQGHWGDAHQWDDNATRLGYRVDRTPKVGAIAHWNANSGGASGLGHVAYISAVNGTIVTVQEYNWNVDRGFGTREVPLDRISTIIHYAAGT
;
A
#
# COMPACT_ATOMS: atom_id res chain seq x y z
N MET A 1 -24.17 56.32 -16.41
CA MET A 1 -23.71 54.93 -16.65
C MET A 1 -23.72 54.22 -15.30
N ARG A 2 -24.56 53.20 -15.14
CA ARG A 2 -24.80 52.50 -13.86
C ARG A 2 -23.74 51.40 -13.68
N SER A 3 -22.91 51.48 -12.65
CA SER A 3 -21.98 50.41 -12.27
C SER A 3 -22.74 49.31 -11.51
N MET A 4 -22.83 48.12 -12.12
CA MET A 4 -23.32 46.89 -11.46
C MET A 4 -22.20 46.31 -10.59
N LEU A 5 -22.43 46.16 -9.29
CA LEU A 5 -21.64 45.29 -8.42
C LEU A 5 -22.08 43.83 -8.66
N LEU A 6 -21.15 42.97 -9.08
CA LEU A 6 -21.30 41.52 -9.02
C LEU A 6 -20.88 41.03 -7.63
N LEU A 7 -21.83 40.53 -6.83
CA LEU A 7 -21.52 39.71 -5.66
C LEU A 7 -21.17 38.29 -6.14
N GLY A 8 -19.89 37.92 -6.05
CA GLY A 8 -19.46 36.54 -6.24
C GLY A 8 -19.82 35.70 -5.01
N ALA A 9 -20.77 34.78 -5.15
CA ALA A 9 -21.06 33.78 -4.14
C ALA A 9 -19.92 32.73 -4.11
N VAL A 10 -19.09 32.78 -3.08
CA VAL A 10 -18.10 31.73 -2.80
C VAL A 10 -18.86 30.51 -2.24
N CYS A 11 -19.08 29.51 -3.09
CA CYS A 11 -19.65 28.23 -2.68
C CYS A 11 -18.55 27.41 -1.99
N VAL A 12 -18.51 27.46 -0.65
CA VAL A 12 -17.64 26.60 0.15
C VAL A 12 -18.24 25.19 0.13
N VAL A 13 -17.73 24.32 -0.74
CA VAL A 13 -18.05 22.90 -0.71
C VAL A 13 -17.36 22.29 0.51
N LEU A 14 -18.10 22.15 1.61
CA LEU A 14 -17.69 21.33 2.75
C LEU A 14 -17.65 19.88 2.27
N LEU A 15 -16.45 19.39 1.93
CA LEU A 15 -16.21 17.96 1.76
C LEU A 15 -16.48 17.30 3.11
N ALA A 16 -17.58 16.56 3.23
CA ALA A 16 -17.84 15.74 4.39
C ALA A 16 -16.68 14.75 4.53
N VAL A 17 -15.87 14.91 5.59
CA VAL A 17 -14.93 13.87 5.99
C VAL A 17 -15.78 12.65 6.35
N PRO A 18 -15.62 11.49 5.69
CA PRO A 18 -16.40 10.32 6.05
C PRO A 18 -16.16 10.03 7.53
N ALA A 19 -17.25 9.91 8.29
CA ALA A 19 -17.18 9.57 9.70
C ALA A 19 -16.36 8.28 9.85
N ALA A 20 -15.35 8.31 10.72
CA ALA A 20 -14.58 7.12 11.04
C ALA A 20 -15.57 6.03 11.50
N HIS A 21 -15.58 4.89 10.81
CA HIS A 21 -16.38 3.75 11.24
C HIS A 21 -15.94 3.34 12.64
N ALA A 22 -16.89 3.12 13.54
CA ALA A 22 -16.58 2.63 14.87
C ALA A 22 -15.99 1.22 14.75
N ALA A 23 -14.92 0.95 15.49
CA ALA A 23 -14.30 -0.36 15.51
C ALA A 23 -15.24 -1.38 16.16
N THR A 24 -15.30 -2.59 15.59
CA THR A 24 -16.27 -3.63 15.99
C THR A 24 -15.58 -4.69 16.85
N VAL A 25 -16.16 -4.99 18.02
CA VAL A 25 -15.70 -6.09 18.86
C VAL A 25 -16.26 -7.41 18.34
N ALA A 26 -15.39 -8.38 18.06
CA ALA A 26 -15.73 -9.70 17.57
C ALA A 26 -15.02 -10.80 18.36
N LYS A 27 -15.44 -12.04 18.16
CA LYS A 27 -14.84 -13.21 18.80
C LYS A 27 -14.07 -14.04 17.77
N ILE A 28 -12.91 -14.54 18.18
CA ILE A 28 -12.23 -15.60 17.45
C ILE A 28 -13.11 -16.86 17.52
N ASP A 29 -13.43 -17.42 16.36
CA ASP A 29 -14.26 -18.60 16.18
C ASP A 29 -13.52 -19.63 15.32
N THR A 30 -12.81 -20.54 15.99
CA THR A 30 -12.06 -21.64 15.37
C THR A 30 -12.57 -22.99 15.87
N THR A 31 -11.99 -24.09 15.37
CA THR A 31 -12.28 -25.45 15.86
C THR A 31 -11.58 -25.80 17.17
N GLY A 32 -10.83 -24.86 17.76
CA GLY A 32 -10.10 -25.04 19.02
C GLY A 32 -8.69 -24.46 18.98
N ASP A 33 -8.00 -24.57 17.84
CA ASP A 33 -6.65 -24.02 17.66
C ASP A 33 -6.65 -22.49 17.63
N PRO A 34 -5.61 -21.82 18.16
CA PRO A 34 -5.47 -20.37 18.07
C PRO A 34 -5.39 -19.87 16.63
N ALA A 35 -6.08 -18.77 16.34
CA ALA A 35 -5.97 -18.06 15.07
C ALA A 35 -4.63 -17.32 14.98
N ARG A 36 -3.91 -17.46 13.86
CA ARG A 36 -2.66 -16.73 13.63
C ARG A 36 -2.94 -15.28 13.24
N LEU A 37 -2.28 -14.35 13.92
CA LEU A 37 -2.29 -12.92 13.61
C LEU A 37 -1.08 -12.59 12.73
N ARG A 38 -1.25 -11.75 11.72
CA ARG A 38 -0.23 -11.50 10.69
C ARG A 38 0.03 -10.02 10.45
N TYR A 39 1.17 -9.69 9.85
CA TYR A 39 1.50 -8.30 9.47
C TYR A 39 0.63 -7.75 8.33
N GLY A 40 -0.07 -8.61 7.60
CA GLY A 40 -0.93 -8.21 6.49
C GLY A 40 -1.97 -9.27 6.12
N PRO A 41 -2.84 -8.94 5.15
CA PRO A 41 -4.00 -9.74 4.78
C PRO A 41 -3.60 -10.92 3.87
N GLY A 42 -2.99 -11.96 4.44
CA GLY A 42 -2.59 -13.15 3.68
C GLY A 42 -1.58 -14.02 4.43
N THR A 43 -1.45 -15.27 4.02
CA THR A 43 -0.56 -16.26 4.63
C THR A 43 0.92 -16.06 4.31
N GLN A 44 1.22 -15.34 3.22
CA GLN A 44 2.56 -14.89 2.86
C GLN A 44 3.12 -13.85 3.85
N TYR A 45 2.25 -13.14 4.57
CA TYR A 45 2.68 -12.20 5.60
C TYR A 45 3.11 -12.97 6.86
N GLY A 46 4.25 -12.56 7.42
CA GLY A 46 4.77 -13.12 8.67
C GLY A 46 3.74 -13.06 9.81
N VAL A 47 3.84 -14.03 10.73
CA VAL A 47 3.00 -14.12 11.92
C VAL A 47 3.53 -13.13 12.97
N THR A 48 2.65 -12.28 13.51
CA THR A 48 2.96 -11.36 14.61
C THR A 48 2.49 -11.89 15.97
N GLY A 49 1.65 -12.94 15.99
CA GLY A 49 1.13 -13.54 17.21
C GLY A 49 -0.02 -14.51 16.95
N SER A 50 -0.78 -14.82 17.98
CA SER A 50 -1.99 -15.64 17.89
C SER A 50 -3.09 -15.11 18.82
N ALA A 51 -4.33 -15.50 18.55
CA ALA A 51 -5.49 -15.23 19.39
C ALA A 51 -6.23 -16.55 19.66
N ALA A 52 -6.53 -16.83 20.93
CA ALA A 52 -7.18 -18.07 21.34
C ALA A 52 -8.64 -18.12 20.88
N ASN A 53 -9.19 -19.32 20.72
CA ASN A 53 -10.62 -19.49 20.45
C ASN A 53 -11.47 -18.82 21.55
N GLY A 54 -12.50 -18.06 21.16
CA GLY A 54 -13.33 -17.27 22.08
C GLY A 54 -12.68 -15.97 22.61
N GLN A 55 -11.42 -15.69 22.26
CA GLN A 55 -10.78 -14.41 22.59
C GLN A 55 -11.49 -13.26 21.85
N SER A 56 -11.67 -12.12 22.54
CA SER A 56 -12.16 -10.90 21.90
C SER A 56 -11.06 -10.24 21.08
N VAL A 57 -11.41 -9.78 19.89
CA VAL A 57 -10.59 -8.92 19.02
C VAL A 57 -11.42 -7.71 18.60
N THR A 58 -10.76 -6.59 18.31
CA THR A 58 -11.43 -5.38 17.83
C THR A 58 -11.00 -5.11 16.40
N ILE A 59 -11.96 -5.14 15.47
CA ILE A 59 -11.75 -4.97 14.03
C ILE A 59 -11.92 -3.50 13.69
N VAL A 60 -11.01 -2.97 12.89
CA VAL A 60 -11.01 -1.57 12.42
C VAL A 60 -11.56 -1.48 11.00
N CYS A 61 -11.14 -2.40 10.14
CA CYS A 61 -11.54 -2.46 8.74
C CYS A 61 -11.17 -3.83 8.15
N THR A 62 -11.56 -4.05 6.90
CA THR A 62 -11.31 -5.29 6.17
C THR A 62 -10.63 -5.07 4.84
N THR A 63 -10.10 -6.13 4.25
CA THR A 63 -9.75 -6.14 2.82
C THR A 63 -10.05 -7.52 2.25
N ARG A 64 -10.30 -7.57 0.94
CA ARG A 64 -10.38 -8.83 0.20
C ARG A 64 -9.00 -9.20 -0.31
N SER A 65 -8.53 -10.41 -0.03
CA SER A 65 -7.18 -10.87 -0.38
C SER A 65 -7.17 -12.40 -0.56
N GLU A 66 -6.05 -13.07 -0.27
CA GLU A 66 -5.88 -14.51 -0.34
C GLU A 66 -7.01 -15.25 0.42
N PRO A 67 -7.68 -16.23 -0.20
CA PRO A 67 -8.68 -17.02 0.50
C PRO A 67 -8.06 -17.84 1.64
N ALA A 68 -8.69 -17.79 2.81
CA ALA A 68 -8.33 -18.59 3.97
C ALA A 68 -9.51 -19.46 4.40
N SER A 69 -9.23 -20.72 4.76
CA SER A 69 -10.24 -21.69 5.20
C SER A 69 -10.28 -21.80 6.71
N GLY A 70 -11.50 -21.86 7.25
CA GLY A 70 -11.76 -22.04 8.67
C GLY A 70 -13.06 -22.79 8.93
N LYS A 71 -13.52 -22.75 10.19
CA LYS A 71 -14.68 -23.50 10.69
C LYS A 71 -15.95 -23.29 9.85
N ARG A 72 -16.16 -22.07 9.35
CA ARG A 72 -17.35 -21.67 8.56
C ARG A 72 -17.12 -21.68 7.05
N GLY A 73 -16.04 -22.31 6.58
CA GLY A 73 -15.65 -22.39 5.17
C GLY A 73 -14.57 -21.37 4.79
N ALA A 74 -14.36 -21.21 3.48
CA ALA A 74 -13.36 -20.29 2.93
C ALA A 74 -13.88 -18.84 2.93
N SER A 75 -13.01 -17.90 3.29
CA SER A 75 -13.29 -16.47 3.21
C SER A 75 -12.14 -15.73 2.53
N LEU A 76 -12.49 -14.77 1.68
CA LEU A 76 -11.55 -13.82 1.07
C LEU A 76 -11.30 -12.60 1.97
N VAL A 77 -12.07 -12.46 3.06
CA VAL A 77 -11.99 -11.31 3.95
C VAL A 77 -10.84 -11.50 4.93
N TRP A 78 -10.06 -10.45 5.11
CA TRP A 78 -9.08 -10.32 6.20
C TRP A 78 -9.43 -9.10 7.04
N ASN A 79 -9.44 -9.27 8.35
CA ASN A 79 -9.77 -8.23 9.32
C ASN A 79 -8.50 -7.59 9.85
N LYS A 80 -8.39 -6.27 9.76
CA LYS A 80 -7.36 -5.48 10.44
C LYS A 80 -7.81 -5.19 11.87
N LEU A 81 -6.97 -5.49 12.83
CA LEU A 81 -7.24 -5.28 14.25
C LEU A 81 -6.67 -3.95 14.72
N THR A 82 -7.16 -3.46 15.87
CA THR A 82 -6.70 -2.19 16.49
C THR A 82 -5.21 -2.17 16.84
N ASN A 83 -4.60 -3.34 17.05
CA ASN A 83 -3.16 -3.49 17.28
C ASN A 83 -2.33 -3.53 15.98
N GLY A 84 -2.96 -3.32 14.81
CA GLY A 84 -2.31 -3.32 13.49
C GLY A 84 -2.16 -4.70 12.85
N SER A 85 -2.41 -5.78 13.58
CA SER A 85 -2.33 -7.15 13.05
C SER A 85 -3.56 -7.51 12.21
N TRP A 86 -3.43 -8.56 11.40
CA TRP A 86 -4.47 -9.08 10.53
C TRP A 86 -4.84 -10.51 10.89
N VAL A 87 -6.14 -10.82 10.82
CA VAL A 87 -6.66 -12.18 11.02
C VAL A 87 -7.63 -12.52 9.90
N ALA A 88 -7.57 -13.77 9.42
CA ALA A 88 -8.49 -14.23 8.39
C ALA A 88 -9.94 -14.18 8.89
N GLY A 89 -10.85 -13.68 8.05
CA GLY A 89 -12.28 -13.62 8.36
C GLY A 89 -12.92 -14.98 8.61
N ALA A 90 -12.32 -16.05 8.06
CA ALA A 90 -12.73 -17.42 8.35
C ALA A 90 -12.57 -17.84 9.82
N TYR A 91 -11.85 -17.04 10.64
CA TYR A 91 -11.61 -17.28 12.07
C TYR A 91 -12.31 -16.27 12.98
N VAL A 92 -13.14 -15.38 12.46
CA VAL A 92 -13.75 -14.30 13.26
C VAL A 92 -15.24 -14.19 12.98
N ASP A 93 -16.07 -14.26 14.01
CA ASP A 93 -17.51 -14.03 13.89
C ASP A 93 -17.87 -12.60 14.25
N THR A 94 -18.17 -11.79 13.24
CA THR A 94 -18.52 -10.37 13.39
C THR A 94 -20.02 -10.13 13.48
N GLY A 95 -20.85 -11.00 12.87
CA GLY A 95 -22.29 -10.77 12.72
C GLY A 95 -22.67 -9.58 11.81
N THR A 96 -21.68 -8.78 11.37
CA THR A 96 -21.80 -7.54 10.60
C THR A 96 -20.79 -7.49 9.46
N THR A 97 -21.08 -6.67 8.44
CA THR A 97 -20.12 -6.34 7.38
C THR A 97 -19.30 -5.12 7.78
N GLU A 98 -18.01 -5.32 7.99
CA GLU A 98 -17.07 -4.25 8.33
C GLU A 98 -16.58 -3.50 7.08
N PRO A 99 -16.27 -2.19 7.17
CA PRO A 99 -15.83 -1.39 6.03
C PRO A 99 -14.47 -1.85 5.48
N GLU A 100 -14.21 -1.59 4.21
CA GLU A 100 -12.90 -1.84 3.61
C GLU A 100 -11.86 -0.82 4.12
N CYS A 101 -10.61 -1.25 4.28
CA CYS A 101 -9.51 -0.40 4.71
C CYS A 101 -9.19 0.62 3.61
N GLY A 102 -9.36 1.90 3.94
CA GLY A 102 -8.86 2.99 3.13
C GLY A 102 -7.34 3.20 3.28
N PRO A 103 -6.74 4.03 2.43
CA PRO A 103 -5.36 4.46 2.61
C PRO A 103 -5.20 5.19 3.95
N THR A 104 -4.03 5.05 4.57
CA THR A 104 -3.67 5.72 5.83
C THR A 104 -3.48 7.22 5.66
N GLY A 105 -3.20 7.68 4.44
CA GLY A 105 -2.82 9.05 4.13
C GLY A 105 -1.39 9.43 4.56
N ALA A 106 -0.61 8.52 5.13
CA ALA A 106 0.75 8.81 5.57
C ALA A 106 1.68 9.12 4.38
N ARG A 107 2.33 10.29 4.38
CA ARG A 107 3.28 10.72 3.34
C ARG A 107 4.58 11.24 3.96
N PRO A 108 5.46 10.35 4.44
CA PRO A 108 6.69 10.79 5.12
C PRO A 108 7.67 11.45 4.15
N GLY A 109 8.33 12.51 4.62
CA GLY A 109 9.30 13.30 3.85
C GLY A 109 10.76 12.86 4.00
N ALA A 110 11.06 12.01 4.98
CA ALA A 110 12.42 11.70 5.41
C ALA A 110 12.76 10.21 5.22
N ASP A 111 14.04 9.88 5.44
CA ASP A 111 14.51 8.50 5.50
C ASP A 111 14.12 7.82 6.81
N ASP A 112 12.88 7.32 6.85
CA ASP A 112 12.32 6.53 7.95
C ASP A 112 12.33 5.02 7.65
N TYR A 113 13.12 4.61 6.65
CA TYR A 113 13.17 3.23 6.21
C TYR A 113 13.73 2.33 7.33
N PRO A 114 13.00 1.27 7.73
CA PRO A 114 13.39 0.45 8.89
C PRO A 114 14.71 -0.31 8.69
N TYR A 115 15.14 -0.51 7.44
CA TYR A 115 16.41 -1.18 7.11
C TYR A 115 17.52 -0.20 6.70
N ARG A 116 17.38 1.11 6.98
CA ARG A 116 18.45 2.09 6.71
C ARG A 116 19.77 1.64 7.36
N GLY A 117 20.85 1.60 6.58
CA GLY A 117 22.16 1.11 7.03
C GLY A 117 22.29 -0.41 7.22
N ASN A 118 21.21 -1.19 7.13
CA ASN A 118 21.23 -2.65 7.17
C ASN A 118 20.74 -3.20 5.82
N THR A 119 21.63 -3.22 4.82
CA THR A 119 21.29 -3.48 3.42
C THR A 119 21.73 -4.87 2.96
N GLY A 120 21.12 -5.38 1.88
CA GLY A 120 21.45 -6.69 1.31
C GLY A 120 20.83 -7.89 2.02
N VAL A 121 20.05 -7.68 3.07
CA VAL A 121 19.21 -8.72 3.69
C VAL A 121 17.84 -8.80 3.02
N VAL A 122 17.25 -9.99 2.96
CA VAL A 122 15.85 -10.15 2.53
C VAL A 122 14.94 -9.63 3.63
N ASP A 123 14.15 -8.61 3.31
CA ASP A 123 13.22 -7.97 4.22
C ASP A 123 11.88 -8.74 4.36
N ARG A 124 10.96 -8.20 5.17
CA ARG A 124 9.64 -8.79 5.40
C ARG A 124 8.70 -8.75 4.18
N TRP A 125 9.03 -8.01 3.14
CA TRP A 125 8.31 -7.99 1.87
C TRP A 125 8.85 -9.02 0.88
N LEU A 126 9.92 -9.75 1.26
CA LEU A 126 10.72 -10.63 0.40
C LEU A 126 11.41 -9.86 -0.74
N MET A 127 11.96 -8.70 -0.40
CA MET A 127 12.81 -7.88 -1.28
C MET A 127 14.17 -7.65 -0.61
N PHE A 128 15.20 -7.37 -1.41
CA PHE A 128 16.52 -7.05 -0.86
C PHE A 128 16.54 -5.62 -0.31
N SER A 129 16.82 -5.50 0.98
CA SER A 129 16.91 -4.22 1.68
C SER A 129 17.98 -3.29 1.08
N GLY A 130 17.68 -1.99 1.10
CA GLY A 130 18.50 -0.96 0.49
C GLY A 130 18.30 -0.82 -1.02
N GLN A 131 17.50 -1.67 -1.66
CA GLN A 131 17.12 -1.51 -3.07
C GLN A 131 15.89 -0.62 -3.25
N CYS A 132 15.68 -0.12 -4.46
CA CYS A 132 14.55 0.74 -4.80
C CYS A 132 13.20 0.05 -4.56
N THR A 133 13.07 -1.22 -4.96
CA THR A 133 11.84 -2.02 -4.79
C THR A 133 11.45 -2.18 -3.32
N SER A 134 12.40 -2.58 -2.47
CA SER A 134 12.21 -2.73 -1.03
C SER A 134 11.82 -1.42 -0.34
N TRP A 135 12.46 -0.32 -0.72
CA TRP A 135 12.10 0.99 -0.17
C TRP A 135 10.70 1.43 -0.63
N VAL A 136 10.35 1.22 -1.90
CA VAL A 136 9.02 1.58 -2.39
C VAL A 136 7.95 0.70 -1.73
N ALA A 137 8.25 -0.58 -1.47
CA ALA A 137 7.39 -1.48 -0.69
C ALA A 137 7.08 -0.91 0.70
N TRP A 138 8.09 -0.32 1.38
CA TRP A 138 7.88 0.40 2.64
C TRP A 138 6.94 1.59 2.48
N ARG A 139 7.12 2.44 1.45
CA ARG A 139 6.19 3.56 1.19
C ARG A 139 4.77 3.09 0.89
N MET A 140 4.62 2.04 0.08
CA MET A 140 3.32 1.47 -0.26
C MET A 140 2.60 0.95 0.99
N GLU A 141 3.31 0.26 1.88
CA GLU A 141 2.75 -0.16 3.17
C GLU A 141 2.40 1.02 4.06
N GLN A 142 3.21 2.08 4.10
CA GLN A 142 2.87 3.27 4.87
C GLN A 142 1.57 3.91 4.35
N LEU A 143 1.37 3.97 3.04
CA LEU A 143 0.19 4.59 2.40
C LEU A 143 -1.08 3.75 2.50
N ASN A 144 -0.97 2.42 2.36
CA ASN A 144 -2.14 1.53 2.27
C ASN A 144 -2.31 0.63 3.51
N GLY A 145 -1.32 0.62 4.40
CA GLY A 145 -1.31 -0.15 5.65
C GLY A 145 -0.90 -1.62 5.49
N TYR A 146 -0.61 -2.08 4.27
CA TYR A 146 -0.12 -3.42 3.95
C TYR A 146 0.46 -3.45 2.54
N PHE A 147 1.50 -4.25 2.33
CA PHE A 147 2.06 -4.59 1.01
C PHE A 147 2.88 -5.89 1.13
N HIS A 148 3.02 -6.66 0.05
CA HIS A 148 3.96 -7.78 -0.03
C HIS A 148 4.34 -8.06 -1.49
N ASN A 149 5.59 -8.48 -1.75
CA ASN A 149 6.04 -8.83 -3.11
C ASN A 149 5.15 -9.93 -3.72
N TYR A 150 4.69 -10.87 -2.89
CA TYR A 150 3.76 -11.96 -3.28
C TYR A 150 2.30 -11.70 -2.84
N GLY A 151 1.80 -10.47 -3.00
CA GLY A 151 0.47 -10.05 -2.57
C GLY A 151 -0.70 -10.76 -3.28
N TRP A 152 -1.92 -10.50 -2.82
CA TRP A 152 -3.15 -10.92 -3.50
C TRP A 152 -4.03 -9.70 -3.77
N ARG A 153 -4.65 -9.64 -4.96
CA ARG A 153 -5.62 -8.60 -5.30
C ARG A 153 -6.58 -9.11 -6.37
N ASN A 154 -7.87 -8.77 -6.25
CA ASN A 154 -8.91 -9.14 -7.22
C ASN A 154 -8.95 -10.65 -7.55
N GLY A 155 -8.66 -11.50 -6.58
CA GLY A 155 -8.65 -12.95 -6.79
C GLY A 155 -7.38 -13.49 -7.46
N ILE A 156 -6.38 -12.65 -7.68
CA ILE A 156 -5.14 -12.97 -8.40
C ILE A 156 -3.96 -12.90 -7.41
N GLN A 157 -3.14 -13.95 -7.41
CA GLN A 157 -1.84 -13.93 -6.75
C GLN A 157 -0.85 -13.09 -7.58
N GLY A 158 -0.24 -12.11 -6.94
CA GLY A 158 0.76 -11.24 -7.53
C GLY A 158 2.18 -11.68 -7.20
N HIS A 159 3.09 -11.31 -8.09
CA HIS A 159 4.52 -11.20 -7.82
C HIS A 159 5.00 -9.90 -8.48
N TRP A 160 5.58 -8.98 -7.71
CA TRP A 160 6.03 -7.67 -8.23
C TRP A 160 7.42 -7.76 -8.87
N GLY A 161 8.34 -8.49 -8.25
CA GLY A 161 9.66 -8.78 -8.81
C GLY A 161 10.58 -7.57 -8.92
N ASP A 162 11.43 -7.57 -9.94
CA ASP A 162 12.39 -6.50 -10.23
C ASP A 162 11.67 -5.26 -10.75
N ALA A 163 12.29 -4.09 -10.54
CA ALA A 163 11.65 -2.81 -10.79
C ALA A 163 11.04 -2.70 -12.19
N HIS A 164 11.75 -3.12 -13.24
CA HIS A 164 11.28 -3.06 -14.63
C HIS A 164 10.04 -3.91 -14.96
N GLN A 165 9.59 -4.76 -14.04
CA GLN A 165 8.40 -5.61 -14.21
C GLN A 165 7.17 -5.02 -13.52
N TRP A 166 7.33 -3.92 -12.77
CA TRP A 166 6.30 -3.46 -11.85
C TRP A 166 5.06 -2.93 -12.56
N ASP A 167 5.18 -2.30 -13.73
CA ASP A 167 4.02 -1.81 -14.48
C ASP A 167 3.16 -2.94 -15.05
N ASP A 168 3.77 -3.94 -15.68
CA ASP A 168 3.09 -5.14 -16.17
C ASP A 168 2.42 -5.91 -15.02
N ASN A 169 3.16 -6.11 -13.93
CA ASN A 169 2.65 -6.82 -12.75
C ASN A 169 1.54 -6.03 -12.04
N ALA A 170 1.65 -4.70 -11.98
CA ALA A 170 0.61 -3.84 -11.43
C ALA A 170 -0.66 -3.86 -12.29
N THR A 171 -0.51 -3.81 -13.61
CA THR A 171 -1.62 -3.93 -14.56
C THR A 171 -2.33 -5.27 -14.41
N ARG A 172 -1.59 -6.38 -14.32
CA ARG A 172 -2.15 -7.72 -14.07
C ARG A 172 -2.94 -7.81 -12.77
N LEU A 173 -2.49 -7.10 -11.73
CA LEU A 173 -3.19 -7.00 -10.44
C LEU A 173 -4.35 -5.99 -10.44
N GLY A 174 -4.62 -5.36 -11.59
CA GLY A 174 -5.70 -4.41 -11.80
C GLY A 174 -5.46 -3.04 -11.18
N TYR A 175 -4.21 -2.65 -10.96
CA TYR A 175 -3.89 -1.25 -10.63
C TYR A 175 -3.96 -0.41 -11.90
N ARG A 176 -4.31 0.86 -11.73
CA ARG A 176 -4.22 1.83 -12.83
C ARG A 176 -2.74 2.14 -13.07
N VAL A 177 -2.33 2.04 -14.33
CA VAL A 177 -0.99 2.38 -14.79
C VAL A 177 -1.13 3.29 -16.00
N ASP A 178 -0.63 4.52 -15.90
CA ASP A 178 -0.60 5.45 -17.03
C ASP A 178 0.54 6.47 -16.92
N ARG A 179 0.36 7.70 -17.40
CA ARG A 179 1.37 8.76 -17.46
C ARG A 179 1.01 10.00 -16.65
N THR A 180 -0.03 9.93 -15.82
CA THR A 180 -0.54 11.07 -15.04
C THR A 180 0.15 11.13 -13.67
N PRO A 181 1.14 12.01 -13.46
CA PRO A 181 1.86 12.03 -12.19
C PRO A 181 0.94 12.48 -11.05
N LYS A 182 1.07 11.83 -9.90
CA LYS A 182 0.29 12.19 -8.71
C LYS A 182 1.08 11.89 -7.44
N VAL A 183 0.99 12.79 -6.47
CA VAL A 183 1.60 12.59 -5.15
C VAL A 183 1.01 11.32 -4.52
N GLY A 184 1.88 10.42 -4.09
CA GLY A 184 1.46 9.12 -3.58
C GLY A 184 1.64 7.96 -4.57
N ALA A 185 1.70 8.25 -5.88
CA ALA A 185 1.91 7.23 -6.90
C ALA A 185 3.38 6.82 -7.00
N ILE A 186 3.65 5.76 -7.73
CA ILE A 186 5.01 5.26 -7.98
C ILE A 186 5.43 5.67 -9.39
N ALA A 187 6.56 6.38 -9.49
CA ALA A 187 7.26 6.58 -10.75
C ALA A 187 8.02 5.30 -11.09
N HIS A 188 7.82 4.78 -12.29
CA HIS A 188 8.41 3.54 -12.77
C HIS A 188 9.25 3.77 -14.03
N TRP A 189 10.39 3.09 -14.08
CA TRP A 189 11.29 3.05 -15.23
C TRP A 189 11.48 1.62 -15.69
N ASN A 190 11.23 1.41 -16.99
CA ASN A 190 11.62 0.20 -17.69
C ASN A 190 13.15 0.02 -17.68
N ALA A 191 13.58 -1.20 -17.99
CA ALA A 191 14.99 -1.51 -18.21
C ALA A 191 15.64 -0.50 -19.16
N ASN A 192 16.79 0.06 -18.76
CA ASN A 192 17.60 1.00 -19.53
C ASN A 192 16.88 2.31 -19.93
N SER A 193 15.75 2.64 -19.29
CA SER A 193 14.95 3.82 -19.61
C SER A 193 15.19 4.95 -18.64
N GLY A 194 15.20 6.20 -19.11
CA GLY A 194 15.29 7.38 -18.24
C GLY A 194 16.59 7.51 -17.43
N GLY A 195 17.59 6.65 -17.68
CA GLY A 195 18.83 6.53 -16.90
C GLY A 195 18.85 5.34 -15.93
N ALA A 196 17.77 4.56 -15.86
CA ALA A 196 17.71 3.34 -15.05
C ALA A 196 18.59 2.22 -15.61
N SER A 197 18.96 1.27 -14.75
CA SER A 197 19.72 0.08 -15.15
C SER A 197 18.86 -0.92 -15.93
N GLY A 198 19.46 -2.06 -16.33
CA GLY A 198 18.72 -3.19 -16.90
C GLY A 198 17.65 -3.79 -15.96
N LEU A 199 17.75 -3.56 -14.64
CA LEU A 199 16.73 -3.97 -13.67
C LEU A 199 15.56 -2.97 -13.59
N GLY A 200 15.62 -1.87 -14.33
CA GLY A 200 14.69 -0.75 -14.20
C GLY A 200 14.91 0.03 -12.91
N HIS A 201 13.91 0.84 -12.54
CA HIS A 201 13.89 1.56 -11.28
C HIS A 201 12.46 1.91 -10.86
N VAL A 202 12.23 2.09 -9.57
CA VAL A 202 10.96 2.59 -9.01
C VAL A 202 11.23 3.60 -7.91
N ALA A 203 10.37 4.61 -7.83
CA ALA A 203 10.46 5.66 -6.84
C ALA A 203 9.07 6.17 -6.43
N TYR A 204 8.95 6.72 -5.23
CA TYR A 204 7.70 7.32 -4.74
C TYR A 204 7.61 8.78 -5.16
N ILE A 205 6.46 9.19 -5.66
CA ILE A 205 6.20 10.58 -6.04
C ILE A 205 5.78 11.38 -4.81
N SER A 206 6.66 12.29 -4.39
CA SER A 206 6.47 13.16 -3.23
C SER A 206 5.92 14.54 -3.57
N ALA A 207 6.18 15.05 -4.78
CA ALA A 207 5.59 16.29 -5.30
C ALA A 207 5.42 16.24 -6.82
N VAL A 208 4.48 17.03 -7.34
CA VAL A 208 4.23 17.20 -8.78
C VAL A 208 4.11 18.69 -9.07
N ASN A 209 4.94 19.21 -9.98
CA ASN A 209 4.94 20.59 -10.44
C ASN A 209 4.92 20.61 -11.98
N GLY A 210 3.72 20.64 -12.56
CA GLY A 210 3.55 20.53 -14.00
C GLY A 210 4.10 19.20 -14.54
N THR A 211 5.12 19.29 -15.40
CA THR A 211 5.81 18.12 -15.98
C THR A 211 7.04 17.67 -15.21
N ILE A 212 7.34 18.30 -14.07
CA ILE A 212 8.44 17.92 -13.18
C ILE A 212 7.87 17.20 -11.96
N VAL A 213 8.46 16.05 -11.63
CA VAL A 213 8.06 15.19 -10.52
C VAL A 213 9.20 15.12 -9.50
N THR A 214 8.93 15.39 -8.24
CA THR A 214 9.91 15.17 -7.16
C THR A 214 9.72 13.76 -6.63
N VAL A 215 10.75 12.92 -6.78
CA VAL A 215 10.75 11.55 -6.32
C VAL A 215 11.58 11.37 -5.06
N GLN A 216 11.12 10.48 -4.19
CA GLN A 216 11.90 9.87 -3.12
C GLN A 216 12.24 8.45 -3.53
N GLU A 217 13.49 8.04 -3.35
CA GLU A 217 13.98 6.76 -3.83
C GLU A 217 15.16 6.25 -3.03
N TYR A 218 15.50 4.98 -3.24
CA TYR A 218 16.71 4.36 -2.75
C TYR A 218 17.55 3.85 -3.91
N ASN A 219 18.87 3.81 -3.72
CA ASN A 219 19.81 3.18 -4.65
C ASN A 219 19.82 3.78 -6.07
N TRP A 220 19.65 5.11 -6.18
CA TRP A 220 19.83 5.84 -7.43
C TRP A 220 21.12 6.66 -7.42
N ASN A 221 21.16 7.75 -6.66
CA ASN A 221 22.37 8.60 -6.51
C ASN A 221 23.22 8.22 -5.29
N VAL A 222 22.62 7.55 -4.31
CA VAL A 222 23.30 7.10 -3.09
C VAL A 222 23.25 5.57 -3.10
N ASP A 223 24.41 4.93 -3.14
CA ASP A 223 24.51 3.46 -3.11
C ASP A 223 23.76 2.93 -1.88
N ARG A 224 22.73 2.13 -2.15
CA ARG A 224 21.79 1.56 -1.16
C ARG A 224 21.27 2.54 -0.12
N GLY A 225 21.14 3.82 -0.47
CA GLY A 225 20.73 4.88 0.43
C GLY A 225 19.63 5.76 -0.14
N PHE A 226 19.02 6.55 0.74
CA PHE A 226 17.93 7.47 0.42
C PHE A 226 18.40 8.66 -0.42
N GLY A 227 17.54 9.07 -1.35
CA GLY A 227 17.70 10.31 -2.09
C GLY A 227 16.38 10.92 -2.50
N THR A 228 16.42 12.22 -2.79
CA THR A 228 15.34 12.95 -3.45
C THR A 228 15.87 13.65 -4.68
N ARG A 229 15.09 13.67 -5.77
CA ARG A 229 15.43 14.45 -6.96
C ARG A 229 14.19 14.88 -7.74
N GLU A 230 14.35 15.90 -8.54
CA GLU A 230 13.39 16.28 -9.57
C GLU A 230 13.64 15.50 -10.85
N VAL A 231 12.56 15.06 -11.49
CA VAL A 231 12.60 14.26 -12.71
C VAL A 231 11.58 14.81 -13.71
N PRO A 232 12.01 15.15 -14.93
CA PRO A 232 11.09 15.40 -16.02
C PRO A 232 10.22 14.17 -16.33
N LEU A 233 8.91 14.37 -16.54
CA LEU A 233 7.94 13.30 -16.77
C LEU A 233 8.23 12.48 -18.04
N ASP A 234 8.92 13.05 -19.03
CA ASP A 234 9.35 12.33 -20.24
C ASP A 234 10.48 11.33 -19.97
N ARG A 235 11.17 11.43 -18.82
CA ARG A 235 12.15 10.45 -18.35
C ARG A 235 11.51 9.29 -17.59
N ILE A 236 10.24 9.36 -17.22
CA ILE A 236 9.52 8.31 -16.48
C ILE A 236 8.71 7.47 -17.47
N SER A 237 8.86 6.15 -17.41
CA SER A 237 8.17 5.22 -18.33
C SER A 237 6.67 5.20 -18.05
N THR A 238 6.29 4.94 -16.79
CA THR A 238 4.90 4.84 -16.36
C THR A 238 4.72 5.31 -14.92
N ILE A 239 3.47 5.59 -14.54
CA ILE A 239 3.02 5.97 -13.20
C ILE A 239 2.08 4.87 -12.72
N ILE A 240 2.41 4.24 -11.59
CA ILE A 240 1.61 3.17 -10.98
C ILE A 240 0.80 3.75 -9.82
N HIS A 241 -0.53 3.65 -9.92
CA HIS A 241 -1.47 4.17 -8.95
C HIS A 241 -1.86 3.09 -7.94
N TYR A 242 -1.05 2.96 -6.88
CA TYR A 242 -1.19 1.89 -5.89
C TYR A 242 -2.32 2.11 -4.87
N ALA A 243 -2.52 3.33 -4.40
CA ALA A 243 -3.49 3.65 -3.36
C ALA A 243 -4.66 4.48 -3.90
N ALA A 244 -5.82 4.39 -3.27
CA ALA A 244 -6.96 5.23 -3.63
C ALA A 244 -6.58 6.71 -3.57
N GLY A 245 -7.02 7.47 -4.57
CA GLY A 245 -6.70 8.89 -4.65
C GLY A 245 -5.27 9.19 -5.09
N THR A 246 -4.49 8.20 -5.55
CA THR A 246 -3.33 8.46 -6.40
C THR A 246 -3.71 8.55 -7.87
#